data_AF-A0A4V1PR21-F1
#
_entry.id   AF-A0A4V1PR21-F1
#
_cell.length_a   1.000
_cell.length_b   1.000
_cell.length_c   1.000
_cell.angle_alpha   90.00
_cell.angle_beta   90.00
_cell.angle_gamma   90.00
#
_symmetry.space_group_name_H-M   'P 1'
#
loop_
_entity.id
_entity.type
_entity.pdbx_description
1 polymer ?
#
loop_
_entity_poly.entity_id
_entity_poly.type
_entity_poly.pdbx_seq_one_letter_code
_entity_poly.pdbx_strand_id
1 'polypeptide(L)'
;MIRAAATCLLIACAQGAGAQEDTAPGRGAVLRGLDKITTELRDLDLANGEVAEFGSLTVKLTECRYPEGNPAGDAYAHVTIRETQGGKLWFDGWMLASSPALNALEHPRYDVWVMRCTT
;
A
#
# COMPACT_ATOMS: atom_id res chain seq x y z
N MET A 1 -44.58 18.02 43.88
CA MET A 1 -43.26 17.87 44.53
C MET A 1 -42.74 16.47 44.25
N ILE A 2 -41.56 16.38 43.62
CA ILE A 2 -40.60 15.25 43.65
C ILE A 2 -41.04 13.96 42.90
N ARG A 3 -40.26 13.33 42.01
CA ARG A 3 -39.00 13.60 41.29
C ARG A 3 -38.95 12.59 40.14
N ALA A 4 -38.47 13.02 38.98
CA ALA A 4 -38.11 12.17 37.85
C ALA A 4 -36.99 11.18 38.23
N ALA A 5 -37.02 9.99 37.64
CA ALA A 5 -35.84 9.14 37.49
C ALA A 5 -36.00 8.29 36.22
N ALA A 6 -35.75 8.91 35.07
CA ALA A 6 -35.45 8.21 33.83
C ALA A 6 -34.02 7.68 33.94
N THR A 7 -33.87 6.40 34.26
CA THR A 7 -32.57 5.73 34.34
C THR A 7 -32.12 5.35 32.93
N CYS A 8 -31.53 6.33 32.23
CA CYS A 8 -30.80 6.11 30.99
C CYS A 8 -29.38 5.63 31.38
N LEU A 9 -29.14 4.32 31.41
CA LEU A 9 -27.83 3.77 31.80
C LEU A 9 -27.04 3.27 30.57
N LEU A 10 -26.22 4.20 30.06
CA LEU A 10 -24.85 4.01 29.57
C LEU A 10 -24.59 2.96 28.47
N ILE A 11 -24.73 3.39 27.22
CA ILE A 11 -23.93 2.87 26.10
C ILE A 11 -22.49 3.36 26.33
N ALA A 12 -21.63 2.46 26.84
CA ALA A 12 -20.19 2.68 26.83
C ALA A 12 -19.71 2.54 25.38
N CYS A 13 -19.57 3.67 24.68
CA CYS A 13 -18.79 3.74 23.46
C CYS A 13 -17.33 3.41 23.82
N ALA A 14 -16.93 2.16 23.66
CA ALA A 14 -15.53 1.79 23.54
C ALA A 14 -15.00 2.47 22.26
N GLN A 15 -14.48 3.68 22.43
CA GLN A 15 -13.78 4.39 21.38
C GLN A 15 -12.50 3.59 21.11
N GLY A 16 -12.49 2.84 20.01
CA GLY A 16 -11.26 2.25 19.51
C GLY A 16 -10.26 3.37 19.32
N ALA A 17 -9.18 3.38 20.11
CA ALA A 17 -8.03 4.19 19.81
C ALA A 17 -7.48 3.68 18.46
N GLY A 18 -7.73 4.42 17.38
CA GLY A 18 -7.06 4.17 16.12
C GLY A 18 -5.56 4.34 16.38
N ALA A 19 -4.80 3.25 16.28
CA ALA A 19 -3.35 3.33 16.29
C ALA A 19 -2.94 4.06 15.01
N GLN A 20 -2.75 5.37 15.10
CA GLN A 20 -2.14 6.16 14.04
C GLN A 20 -0.62 6.01 14.22
N GLU A 21 0.00 5.27 13.32
CA GLU A 21 1.45 5.06 13.29
C GLU A 21 2.11 6.20 12.52
N ASP A 22 3.08 6.87 13.15
CA ASP A 22 3.88 7.89 12.47
C ASP A 22 4.78 7.26 11.42
N THR A 23 4.96 7.93 10.28
CA THR A 23 5.73 7.39 9.15
C THR A 23 6.79 8.36 8.64
N ALA A 24 7.96 7.79 8.34
CA ALA A 24 9.08 8.51 7.73
C ALA A 24 9.22 8.13 6.23
N PRO A 25 9.71 9.04 5.37
CA PRO A 25 9.94 8.75 3.96
C PRO A 25 11.17 7.86 3.76
N GLY A 26 11.05 6.85 2.91
CA GLY A 26 12.17 6.08 2.36
C GLY A 26 12.78 6.74 1.12
N ARG A 27 13.96 6.29 0.72
CA ARG A 27 14.62 6.69 -0.55
C ARG A 27 14.02 6.02 -1.78
N GLY A 28 13.33 4.90 -1.59
CA GLY A 28 12.73 4.10 -2.65
C GLY A 28 11.96 2.90 -2.11
N ALA A 29 11.62 1.96 -2.98
CA ALA A 29 10.96 0.71 -2.63
C ALA A 29 11.49 -0.44 -3.48
N VAL A 30 11.34 -1.65 -2.93
CA VAL A 30 11.42 -2.88 -3.71
C VAL A 30 9.99 -3.36 -3.91
N LEU A 31 9.58 -3.48 -5.16
CA LEU A 31 8.31 -4.10 -5.55
C LEU A 31 8.59 -5.47 -6.14
N ARG A 32 7.62 -6.36 -6.06
CA ARG A 32 7.66 -7.67 -6.72
C ARG A 32 6.57 -7.74 -7.76
N GLY A 33 6.95 -8.10 -8.98
CA GLY A 33 6.04 -8.43 -10.06
C GLY A 33 5.91 -9.94 -10.22
N LEU A 34 4.69 -10.40 -10.49
CA LEU A 34 4.35 -11.78 -10.85
C LEU A 34 3.66 -11.80 -12.22
N ASP A 35 4.17 -12.61 -13.13
CA ASP A 35 3.39 -13.05 -14.30
C ASP A 35 2.58 -14.29 -13.90
N LYS A 36 1.26 -14.13 -13.79
CA LYS A 36 0.34 -15.20 -13.34
C LYS A 36 0.23 -16.36 -14.33
N ILE A 37 0.69 -16.18 -15.57
CA ILE A 37 0.66 -17.20 -16.62
C ILE A 37 1.95 -18.04 -16.58
N THR A 38 3.11 -17.39 -16.47
CA THR A 38 4.41 -18.10 -16.44
C THR A 38 4.88 -18.44 -15.02
N THR A 39 4.26 -17.86 -13.99
CA THR A 39 4.70 -17.92 -12.59
C THR A 39 6.10 -17.32 -12.38
N GLU A 40 6.56 -16.44 -13.27
CA GLU A 40 7.82 -15.74 -13.12
C GLU A 40 7.68 -14.60 -12.11
N LEU A 41 8.61 -14.54 -11.16
CA LEU A 41 8.74 -13.45 -10.19
C LEU A 41 9.95 -12.58 -10.54
N ARG A 42 9.78 -11.26 -10.47
CA ARG A 42 10.90 -10.31 -10.58
C ARG A 42 10.76 -9.19 -9.58
N ASP A 43 11.86 -8.85 -8.93
CA ASP A 43 11.95 -7.69 -8.05
C ASP A 43 12.31 -6.44 -8.87
N LEU A 44 11.67 -5.32 -8.54
CA LEU A 44 11.85 -4.01 -9.14
C LEU A 44 12.36 -3.08 -8.03
N ASP A 45 13.66 -2.81 -8.03
CA ASP A 45 14.27 -1.81 -7.16
C ASP A 45 14.08 -0.42 -7.78
N LEU A 46 13.27 0.42 -7.15
CA LEU A 46 12.95 1.77 -7.64
C LEU A 46 13.29 2.82 -6.58
N ALA A 47 13.95 3.90 -6.98
CA ALA A 47 13.98 5.13 -6.19
C ALA A 47 12.66 5.90 -6.33
N ASN A 48 12.37 6.80 -5.39
CA ASN A 48 11.17 7.63 -5.47
C ASN A 48 11.17 8.47 -6.76
N GLY A 49 10.08 8.42 -7.51
CA GLY A 49 9.93 9.07 -8.81
C GLY A 49 10.39 8.22 -10.00
N GLU A 50 11.08 7.10 -9.78
CA GLU A 50 11.53 6.21 -10.85
C GLU A 50 10.43 5.31 -11.41
N VAL A 51 10.73 4.76 -12.57
CA VAL A 51 9.84 3.93 -13.37
C VAL A 51 10.61 2.69 -13.81
N ALA A 52 9.98 1.52 -13.70
CA ALA A 52 10.46 0.28 -14.30
C ALA A 52 9.36 -0.34 -15.17
N GLU A 53 9.78 -1.13 -16.15
CA GLU A 53 8.87 -1.95 -16.94
C GLU A 53 8.76 -3.36 -16.35
N PHE A 54 7.54 -3.91 -16.35
CA PHE A 54 7.23 -5.28 -15.99
C PHE A 54 6.25 -5.91 -16.98
N GLY A 55 6.77 -6.75 -17.88
CA GLY A 55 5.98 -7.30 -18.97
C GLY A 55 5.49 -6.18 -19.88
N SER A 56 4.16 -6.03 -19.99
CA SER A 56 3.54 -4.92 -20.73
C SER A 56 3.12 -3.75 -19.84
N LEU A 57 3.51 -3.75 -18.56
CA LEU A 57 3.21 -2.69 -17.61
C LEU A 57 4.39 -1.75 -17.40
N THR A 58 4.08 -0.48 -17.19
CA THR A 58 4.97 0.55 -16.67
C THR A 58 4.61 0.80 -15.21
N VAL A 59 5.52 0.52 -14.29
CA VAL A 59 5.36 0.65 -12.84
C VAL A 59 6.15 1.86 -12.37
N LYS A 60 5.45 2.87 -11.85
CA LYS A 60 6.07 4.08 -11.28
C LYS A 60 5.94 4.08 -9.76
N LEU A 61 7.05 4.27 -9.08
CA LEU A 61 7.05 4.57 -7.65
C LEU A 61 6.94 6.08 -7.44
N THR A 62 5.93 6.54 -6.72
CA THR A 62 5.82 7.96 -6.34
C THR A 62 6.60 8.23 -5.07
N GLU A 63 6.28 7.51 -4.01
CA GLU A 63 7.00 7.56 -2.74
C GLU A 63 6.82 6.23 -1.98
N CYS A 64 7.76 5.96 -1.07
CA CYS A 64 7.65 4.89 -0.08
C CYS A 64 7.81 5.48 1.32
N ARG A 65 7.00 5.02 2.28
CA ARG A 65 7.05 5.40 3.68
C ARG A 65 7.10 4.16 4.55
N TYR A 66 7.75 4.27 5.69
CA TYR A 66 7.88 3.19 6.67
C TYR A 66 7.57 3.72 8.09
N PRO A 67 7.23 2.85 9.06
CA PRO A 67 7.02 3.25 10.44
C PRO A 67 8.21 4.00 11.04
N GLU A 68 7.96 5.17 11.63
CA GLU A 68 9.01 5.95 12.27
C GLU A 68 9.66 5.14 13.42
N GLY A 69 11.00 5.16 13.48
CA GLY A 69 11.75 4.33 14.44
C GLY A 69 11.82 2.84 14.11
N ASN A 70 11.09 2.35 13.10
CA ASN A 70 11.17 0.97 12.61
C ASN A 70 11.25 0.86 11.07
N PRO A 71 12.39 1.20 10.45
CA PRO A 71 12.63 1.08 9.01
C PRO A 71 12.43 -0.30 8.39
N ALA A 72 12.55 -1.36 9.20
CA ALA A 72 12.39 -2.75 8.79
C ALA A 72 10.98 -3.30 9.06
N GLY A 73 10.05 -2.44 9.51
CA GLY A 73 8.65 -2.78 9.75
C GLY A 73 7.86 -2.92 8.45
N ASP A 74 6.69 -2.28 8.40
CA ASP A 74 5.87 -2.26 7.19
C ASP A 74 6.39 -1.27 6.14
N ALA A 75 5.88 -1.39 4.92
CA ALA A 75 6.12 -0.43 3.85
C ALA A 75 4.80 0.01 3.22
N TYR A 76 4.65 1.32 3.14
CA TYR A 76 3.53 2.00 2.51
C TYR A 76 4.06 2.65 1.23
N ALA A 77 3.71 2.15 0.05
CA ALA A 77 4.20 2.71 -1.20
C ALA A 77 3.06 3.23 -2.06
N HIS A 78 3.17 4.47 -2.53
CA HIS A 78 2.27 5.00 -3.55
C HIS A 78 2.80 4.64 -4.93
N VAL A 79 2.04 3.84 -5.67
CA VAL A 79 2.44 3.26 -6.95
C VAL A 79 1.40 3.60 -8.00
N THR A 80 1.88 3.96 -9.19
CA THR A 80 1.04 4.13 -10.38
C THR A 80 1.45 3.10 -11.42
N ILE A 81 0.50 2.31 -11.91
CA ILE A 81 0.74 1.24 -12.88
C ILE A 81 -0.13 1.47 -14.12
N ARG A 82 0.52 1.53 -15.28
CA ARG A 82 -0.14 1.71 -16.57
C ARG A 82 0.28 0.63 -17.56
N GLU A 83 -0.55 0.38 -18.56
CA GLU A 83 -0.12 -0.32 -19.76
C GLU A 83 0.95 0.52 -20.48
N THR A 84 2.10 -0.10 -20.77
CA THR A 84 3.18 0.56 -21.52
C THR A 84 2.70 0.98 -22.91
N GLN A 85 1.88 0.14 -23.55
CA GLN A 85 1.24 0.44 -24.82
C GLN A 85 -0.17 1.00 -24.59
N GLY A 86 -0.45 2.19 -25.12
CA GLY A 86 -1.78 2.81 -25.02
C GLY A 86 -2.10 3.48 -23.67
N GLY A 87 -1.26 3.33 -22.65
CA GLY A 87 -1.29 4.17 -21.44
C GLY A 87 -2.49 3.95 -20.52
N LYS A 88 -3.24 2.84 -20.69
CA LYS A 88 -4.37 2.50 -19.83
C LYS A 88 -3.92 2.43 -18.38
N LEU A 89 -4.60 3.15 -17.49
CA LEU A 89 -4.34 3.08 -16.05
C LEU A 89 -4.94 1.79 -15.48
N TRP A 90 -4.10 1.02 -14.77
CA TRP A 90 -4.51 -0.21 -14.10
C TRP A 90 -4.53 -0.07 -12.57
N PHE A 91 -3.64 0.74 -12.01
CA PHE A 91 -3.60 1.01 -10.58
C PHE A 91 -3.01 2.40 -10.30
N ASP A 92 -3.56 3.08 -9.30
CA ASP A 92 -3.00 4.31 -8.74
C ASP A 92 -3.42 4.41 -7.28
N GLY A 93 -2.45 4.28 -6.36
CA GLY A 93 -2.77 4.34 -4.94
C GLY A 93 -1.69 3.77 -4.04
N TRP A 94 -2.03 3.66 -2.75
CA TRP A 94 -1.16 3.12 -1.70
C TRP A 94 -1.26 1.61 -1.61
N MET A 95 -0.12 0.94 -1.57
CA MET A 95 0.03 -0.48 -1.26
C MET A 95 0.71 -0.65 0.11
N LEU A 96 0.31 -1.70 0.83
CA LEU A 96 0.88 -2.08 2.13
C LEU A 96 1.61 -3.42 1.97
N ALA A 97 2.88 -3.50 2.35
CA ALA A 97 3.65 -4.74 2.23
C ALA A 97 3.08 -5.86 3.11
N SER A 98 2.61 -5.53 4.31
CA SER A 98 2.00 -6.47 5.23
C SER A 98 0.63 -6.99 4.78
N SER A 99 -0.09 -6.24 3.94
CA SER A 99 -1.46 -6.56 3.51
C SER A 99 -1.75 -6.11 2.06
N PRO A 100 -1.08 -6.69 1.04
CA PRO A 100 -1.23 -6.26 -0.35
C PRO A 100 -2.67 -6.38 -0.88
N ALA A 101 -3.45 -7.33 -0.33
CA ALA A 101 -4.83 -7.58 -0.74
C ALA A 101 -5.81 -6.45 -0.37
N LEU A 102 -5.44 -5.51 0.51
CA LEU A 102 -6.33 -4.39 0.88
C LEU A 102 -6.51 -3.37 -0.25
N ASN A 103 -5.51 -3.25 -1.12
CA ASN A 103 -5.56 -2.39 -2.30
C ASN A 103 -4.69 -3.00 -3.40
N ALA A 104 -5.21 -4.05 -4.03
CA ALA A 104 -4.47 -4.89 -4.97
C ALA A 104 -4.52 -4.35 -6.42
N LEU A 105 -3.53 -4.76 -7.22
CA LEU A 105 -3.56 -4.57 -8.66
C LEU A 105 -4.49 -5.58 -9.32
N GLU A 106 -5.58 -5.09 -9.91
CA GLU A 106 -6.55 -5.92 -10.64
C GLU A 106 -6.22 -6.01 -12.14
N HIS A 107 -5.07 -6.61 -12.47
CA HIS A 107 -4.65 -6.88 -13.85
C HIS A 107 -4.86 -8.37 -14.20
N PRO A 108 -5.36 -8.74 -15.40
CA PRO A 108 -5.64 -10.15 -15.71
C PRO A 108 -4.41 -11.06 -15.73
N ARG A 109 -3.25 -10.55 -16.16
CA ARG A 109 -2.02 -11.35 -16.32
C ARG A 109 -0.97 -11.11 -15.25
N TYR A 110 -0.88 -9.90 -14.73
CA TYR A 110 0.23 -9.48 -13.90
C TYR A 110 -0.30 -9.15 -12.50
N ASP A 111 0.55 -9.30 -11.51
CA ASP A 111 0.34 -8.76 -10.17
C ASP A 111 1.62 -8.05 -9.76
N VAL A 112 1.50 -6.93 -9.03
CA VAL A 112 2.63 -6.13 -8.56
C VAL A 112 2.30 -5.65 -7.17
N TRP A 113 3.19 -5.87 -6.21
CA TRP A 113 3.00 -5.41 -4.84
C TRP A 113 4.32 -4.92 -4.23
N VAL A 114 4.21 -4.04 -3.23
CA VAL A 114 5.36 -3.55 -2.48
C VAL A 114 5.87 -4.63 -1.52
N MET A 115 7.19 -4.77 -1.41
CA MET A 115 7.85 -5.69 -0.48
C MET A 115 8.41 -4.96 0.74
N ARG A 116 9.11 -3.84 0.51
CA ARG A 116 9.74 -3.02 1.55
C ARG A 116 10.15 -1.65 1.00
N CYS A 117 10.33 -0.67 1.88
CA CYS A 117 11.06 0.55 1.51
C CYS A 117 12.58 0.31 1.50
N THR A 118 13.27 1.16 0.76
CA THR A 118 14.72 1.31 0.81
C THR A 118 15.01 2.60 1.56
N THR A 119 15.73 2.51 2.68
CA THR A 119 16.07 3.65 3.56
C THR A 119 17.48 4.14 3.37
#